data_AF-A0A7Y4A2P3-F1
#
_entry.id   AF-A0A7Y4A2P3-F1
#
_cell.length_a   1.000
_cell.length_b   1.000
_cell.length_c   1.000
_cell.angle_alpha   90.00
_cell.angle_beta   90.00
_cell.angle_gamma   90.00
#
_symmetry.space_group_name_H-M   'P 1'
#
loop_
_entity.id
_entity.type
_entity.pdbx_description
1 polymer ?
#
loop_
_entity_poly.entity_id
_entity_poly.type
_entity_poly.pdbx_seq_one_letter_code
_entity_poly.pdbx_strand_id
1 'polypeptide(L)'
;MELGMTKVLFFFLPLFILLGCSTPTPVTYNYSQSASNCSSNNKSECTPKNIVIFFDGTANDETSRTNVKEMESLLHLYGKGNYASFYVEGVGVGGKIIGGTTGWGAAYRIRQAYTYLLNNHNPGDKIYIFGFSRGAYQARILTSMIRFAGIPDVETLNVSSSKAADEIYSSYKGKFEPESKRKDEVYKTLNQLGAELPDYDNPIKITALGLWDTVEAYGWLDGEDNVDEPNNRYGDQLCNVENAFHAVSLDDNRATVFTPLLLTRKHLIQECSEQQKVDLNLKEVWFSGAHSDVGGGYNQSRMNASSLKWMLSELTDETNFTEQPLFPSFVADINTSVLDTSHNPRSTWYFRLAYKYQPRTPVKYFNQENSTQPDLIYIHRSVLERITQCNNKSASCAFKAAHELDLNKEFGQCFTYDETRGQFDVAADIESCKIRIIEW
;
A
#
# COMPACT_ATOMS: atom_id res chain seq x y z
N MET A 1 -35.76 15.02 -41.70
CA MET A 1 -34.55 14.25 -42.03
C MET A 1 -33.36 15.14 -41.73
N GLU A 2 -32.89 15.10 -40.49
CA GLU A 2 -31.61 15.67 -40.09
C GLU A 2 -30.87 14.56 -39.34
N LEU A 3 -29.77 14.10 -39.93
CA LEU A 3 -28.87 13.11 -39.33
C LEU A 3 -27.57 13.86 -39.03
N GLY A 4 -27.29 14.00 -37.74
CA GLY A 4 -26.05 14.58 -37.22
C GLY A 4 -24.84 13.71 -37.54
N MET A 5 -23.78 14.34 -38.01
CA MET A 5 -22.47 13.72 -38.20
C MET A 5 -21.76 13.58 -36.85
N THR A 6 -21.73 12.36 -36.32
CA THR A 6 -20.86 11.95 -35.22
C THR A 6 -19.41 11.90 -35.72
N LYS A 7 -18.55 12.79 -35.21
CA LYS A 7 -17.10 12.73 -35.44
C LYS A 7 -16.53 11.52 -34.68
N VAL A 8 -16.30 10.42 -35.39
CA VAL A 8 -15.46 9.31 -34.92
C VAL A 8 -13.99 9.72 -35.14
N LEU A 9 -13.30 10.11 -34.07
CA LEU A 9 -11.86 10.33 -34.10
C LEU A 9 -11.18 8.96 -34.07
N PHE A 10 -10.70 8.49 -35.22
CA PHE A 10 -9.78 7.35 -35.30
C PHE A 10 -8.44 7.75 -34.70
N PHE A 11 -8.11 7.21 -33.52
CA PHE A 11 -6.73 7.22 -33.02
C PHE A 11 -5.89 6.29 -33.90
N PHE A 12 -5.04 6.86 -34.74
CA PHE A 12 -3.93 6.14 -35.34
C PHE A 12 -2.90 5.82 -34.25
N LEU A 13 -2.99 4.61 -33.69
CA LEU A 13 -1.90 4.02 -32.91
C LEU A 13 -0.79 3.62 -33.91
N PRO A 14 0.46 4.08 -33.79
CA PRO A 14 1.52 3.59 -34.66
C PRO A 14 1.75 2.11 -34.36
N LEU A 15 1.68 1.31 -35.42
CA LEU A 15 1.87 -0.14 -35.44
C LEU A 15 3.34 -0.48 -35.12
N PHE A 16 3.75 -0.41 -33.85
CA PHE A 16 5.05 -0.91 -33.41
C PHE A 16 4.94 -2.41 -33.10
N ILE A 17 5.41 -3.20 -34.07
CA ILE A 17 6.01 -4.53 -33.98
C ILE A 17 5.72 -5.33 -32.69
N LEU A 18 4.88 -6.36 -32.84
CA LEU A 18 4.73 -7.52 -31.96
C LEU A 18 6.07 -8.30 -31.84
N LEU A 19 7.03 -7.79 -31.07
CA LEU A 19 8.09 -8.62 -30.50
C LEU A 19 7.52 -9.22 -29.22
N GLY A 20 7.43 -10.56 -29.16
CA GLY A 20 6.90 -11.33 -28.05
C GLY A 20 7.42 -10.79 -26.71
N CYS A 21 6.56 -10.07 -26.00
CA CYS A 21 6.90 -9.52 -24.72
C CYS A 21 6.71 -10.60 -23.65
N SER A 22 7.73 -11.43 -23.44
CA SER A 22 7.93 -11.98 -22.11
C SER A 22 8.09 -10.78 -21.18
N THR A 23 7.23 -10.69 -20.16
CA THR A 23 7.50 -9.80 -19.03
C THR A 23 8.71 -10.40 -18.32
N PRO A 24 9.78 -9.62 -18.06
CA PRO A 24 10.91 -10.16 -17.31
C PRO A 24 10.39 -10.72 -15.98
N THR A 25 10.88 -11.89 -15.62
CA THR A 25 10.65 -12.46 -14.28
C THR A 25 11.17 -11.45 -13.26
N PRO A 26 10.36 -11.05 -12.27
CA PRO A 26 10.81 -10.12 -11.25
C PRO A 26 12.04 -10.67 -10.55
N VAL A 27 12.96 -9.77 -10.26
CA VAL A 27 14.04 -10.06 -9.30
C VAL A 27 13.42 -10.15 -7.91
N THR A 28 13.73 -11.24 -7.20
CA THR A 28 13.27 -11.49 -5.84
C THR A 28 14.48 -11.74 -4.95
N TYR A 29 14.45 -11.20 -3.72
CA TYR A 29 15.51 -11.39 -2.75
C TYR A 29 14.94 -12.06 -1.51
N ASN A 30 15.52 -13.20 -1.18
CA ASN A 30 15.13 -14.02 -0.04
C ASN A 30 16.23 -13.96 0.99
N TYR A 31 15.90 -13.48 2.18
CA TYR A 31 16.80 -13.49 3.32
C TYR A 31 16.19 -14.32 4.43
N SER A 32 16.99 -15.19 5.05
CA SER A 32 16.60 -15.93 6.24
C SER A 32 17.74 -15.87 7.23
N GLN A 33 17.45 -15.33 8.42
CA GLN A 33 18.42 -15.29 9.51
C GLN A 33 18.36 -16.55 10.40
N SER A 34 17.47 -17.50 10.09
CA SER A 34 17.23 -18.68 10.93
C SER A 34 18.19 -19.83 10.60
N ALA A 35 18.92 -20.30 11.62
CA ALA A 35 19.29 -21.70 11.72
C ALA A 35 18.03 -22.50 12.12
N SER A 36 17.32 -23.05 11.15
CA SER A 36 16.10 -23.82 11.41
C SER A 36 16.46 -25.10 12.18
N ASN A 37 16.26 -25.12 13.50
CA ASN A 37 16.25 -26.35 14.30
C ASN A 37 14.91 -27.09 14.15
N CYS A 38 14.33 -27.07 12.94
CA CYS A 38 13.10 -27.80 12.66
C CYS A 38 13.47 -29.25 12.36
N SER A 39 13.05 -30.17 13.23
CA SER A 39 12.94 -31.59 12.85
C SER A 39 11.87 -31.70 11.76
N SER A 40 12.16 -32.41 10.67
CA SER A 40 11.26 -32.57 9.52
C SER A 40 9.89 -33.17 9.86
N ASN A 41 9.70 -33.64 11.09
CA ASN A 41 8.52 -34.41 11.49
C ASN A 41 7.57 -33.64 12.44
N ASN A 42 7.87 -32.40 12.87
CA ASN A 42 6.96 -31.64 13.73
C ASN A 42 7.12 -30.11 13.62
N LYS A 43 6.37 -29.46 12.70
CA LYS A 43 6.41 -27.99 12.50
C LYS A 43 5.92 -27.19 13.71
N SER A 44 5.13 -27.79 14.59
CA SER A 44 4.65 -27.14 15.82
C SER A 44 5.75 -26.89 16.87
N GLU A 45 6.91 -27.53 16.74
CA GLU A 45 8.07 -27.35 17.61
C GLU A 45 9.08 -26.31 17.06
N CYS A 46 8.85 -25.78 15.86
CA CYS A 46 9.71 -24.74 15.30
C CYS A 46 9.60 -23.48 16.16
N THR A 47 10.75 -22.87 16.48
CA THR A 47 10.75 -21.56 17.12
C THR A 47 10.07 -20.54 16.19
N PRO A 48 9.00 -19.85 16.64
CA PRO A 48 8.30 -18.87 15.81
C PRO A 48 9.24 -17.80 15.26
N LYS A 49 8.95 -17.33 14.05
CA LYS A 49 9.68 -16.24 13.39
C LYS A 49 8.73 -15.20 12.78
N ASN A 50 9.30 -14.03 12.48
CA ASN A 50 8.64 -12.99 11.71
C ASN A 50 8.90 -13.22 10.21
N ILE A 51 7.84 -13.34 9.41
CA ILE A 51 7.92 -13.39 7.95
C ILE A 51 7.49 -12.04 7.39
N VAL A 52 8.38 -11.40 6.63
CA VAL A 52 8.18 -10.03 6.14
C VAL A 52 8.19 -9.99 4.61
N ILE A 53 7.09 -9.54 4.01
CA ILE A 53 6.91 -9.46 2.56
C ILE A 53 6.94 -7.99 2.14
N PHE A 54 7.78 -7.65 1.15
CA PHE A 54 7.93 -6.30 0.62
C PHE A 54 7.57 -6.24 -0.88
N PHE A 55 6.60 -5.41 -1.24
CA PHE A 55 6.22 -5.14 -2.62
C PHE A 55 6.53 -3.70 -3.01
N ASP A 56 7.55 -3.48 -3.86
CA ASP A 56 7.93 -2.12 -4.25
C ASP A 56 7.02 -1.50 -5.33
N GLY A 57 7.14 -0.18 -5.49
CA GLY A 57 6.37 0.65 -6.41
C GLY A 57 6.72 0.44 -7.87
N THR A 58 5.88 0.95 -8.77
CA THR A 58 6.02 0.75 -10.22
C THR A 58 7.39 1.24 -10.71
N ALA A 59 8.10 0.39 -11.47
CA ALA A 59 9.44 0.67 -11.97
C ALA A 59 10.52 0.90 -10.90
N ASN A 60 10.25 0.53 -9.64
CA ASN A 60 11.22 0.60 -8.55
C ASN A 60 11.90 -0.75 -8.32
N ASP A 61 13.19 -0.70 -8.02
CA ASP A 61 14.06 -1.84 -7.76
C ASP A 61 14.98 -1.56 -6.55
N GLU A 62 15.94 -2.42 -6.28
CA GLU A 62 16.87 -2.27 -5.15
C GLU A 62 17.69 -0.97 -5.15
N THR A 63 17.81 -0.31 -6.29
CA THR A 63 18.52 0.98 -6.43
C THR A 63 17.59 2.17 -6.21
N SER A 64 16.28 1.92 -6.22
CA SER A 64 15.26 2.91 -5.95
C SER A 64 15.20 3.18 -4.46
N ARG A 65 15.46 4.43 -4.04
CA ARG A 65 15.36 4.87 -2.65
C ARG A 65 13.89 5.02 -2.21
N THR A 66 13.13 3.92 -2.28
CA THR A 66 11.75 3.83 -1.81
C THR A 66 11.71 3.51 -0.33
N ASN A 67 10.63 3.89 0.34
CA ASN A 67 10.43 3.56 1.76
C ASN A 67 10.34 2.03 1.97
N VAL A 68 9.83 1.28 0.99
CA VAL A 68 9.80 -0.18 1.01
C VAL A 68 11.23 -0.74 1.05
N LYS A 69 12.12 -0.27 0.17
CA LYS A 69 13.50 -0.74 0.13
C LYS A 69 14.33 -0.25 1.32
N GLU A 70 14.11 0.99 1.77
CA GLU A 70 14.75 1.51 2.98
C GLU A 70 14.33 0.70 4.22
N MET A 71 13.04 0.36 4.36
CA MET A 71 12.55 -0.46 5.47
C MET A 71 13.10 -1.89 5.43
N GLU A 72 13.19 -2.51 4.25
CA GLU A 72 13.80 -3.83 4.11
C GLU A 72 15.29 -3.81 4.50
N SER A 73 16.01 -2.75 4.12
CA SER A 73 17.40 -2.56 4.53
C SER A 73 17.54 -2.38 6.04
N LEU A 74 16.64 -1.61 6.67
CA LEU A 74 16.61 -1.43 8.13
C LEU A 74 16.28 -2.75 8.85
N LEU A 75 15.42 -3.59 8.28
CA LEU A 75 15.10 -4.90 8.84
C LEU A 75 16.35 -5.78 8.87
N HIS A 76 17.14 -5.78 7.80
CA HIS A 76 18.37 -6.57 7.74
C HIS A 76 19.46 -6.09 8.70
N LEU A 77 19.50 -4.79 8.99
CA LEU A 77 20.50 -4.21 9.88
C LEU A 77 20.10 -4.30 11.36
N TYR A 78 18.82 -4.13 11.68
CA TYR A 78 18.36 -3.88 13.05
C TYR A 78 17.13 -4.70 13.47
N GLY A 79 16.59 -5.56 12.62
CA GLY A 79 15.41 -6.39 12.92
C GLY A 79 15.61 -7.21 14.20
N LYS A 80 14.54 -7.33 15.00
CA LYS A 80 14.54 -8.13 16.23
C LYS A 80 14.10 -9.57 15.98
N GLY A 81 14.72 -10.49 16.72
CA GLY A 81 14.33 -11.89 16.75
C GLY A 81 14.66 -12.64 15.47
N ASN A 82 14.07 -13.83 15.31
CA ASN A 82 14.20 -14.59 14.07
C ASN A 82 13.27 -14.00 13.01
N TYR A 83 13.80 -13.70 11.84
CA TYR A 83 13.00 -13.27 10.71
C TYR A 83 13.45 -13.87 9.38
N ALA A 84 12.50 -13.94 8.46
CA ALA A 84 12.71 -14.23 7.06
C ALA A 84 12.02 -13.14 6.23
N SER A 85 12.66 -12.66 5.18
CA SER A 85 12.10 -11.62 4.32
C SER A 85 12.08 -11.99 2.85
N PHE A 86 11.06 -11.53 2.16
CA PHE A 86 10.86 -11.67 0.72
C PHE A 86 10.64 -10.28 0.11
N TYR A 87 11.59 -9.80 -0.68
CA TYR A 87 11.45 -8.55 -1.44
C TYR A 87 11.13 -8.84 -2.90
N VAL A 88 10.19 -8.06 -3.44
CA VAL A 88 9.81 -8.08 -4.85
C VAL A 88 9.91 -6.69 -5.44
N GLU A 89 10.66 -6.57 -6.52
CA GLU A 89 10.73 -5.32 -7.29
C GLU A 89 9.38 -4.93 -7.90
N GLY A 90 9.27 -3.66 -8.22
CA GLY A 90 8.16 -3.02 -8.91
C GLY A 90 7.76 -3.68 -10.22
N VAL A 91 6.47 -3.58 -10.57
CA VAL A 91 6.03 -3.89 -11.93
C VAL A 91 6.67 -2.90 -12.91
N GLY A 92 7.26 -3.38 -14.00
CA GLY A 92 7.81 -2.54 -15.08
C GLY A 92 9.32 -2.30 -15.06
N VAL A 93 10.06 -2.83 -14.08
CA VAL A 93 11.54 -2.83 -14.09
C VAL A 93 12.06 -3.57 -15.33
N GLY A 94 13.14 -3.05 -15.95
CA GLY A 94 13.72 -3.62 -17.19
C GLY A 94 13.22 -3.03 -18.52
N GLY A 95 12.61 -1.84 -18.51
CA GLY A 95 12.43 -1.03 -19.73
C GLY A 95 11.18 -1.29 -20.57
N LYS A 96 10.16 -1.96 -20.05
CA LYS A 96 8.86 -2.11 -20.74
C LYS A 96 7.78 -1.26 -20.08
N ILE A 97 7.94 0.05 -20.15
CA ILE A 97 6.96 1.03 -19.72
C ILE A 97 6.57 1.88 -20.93
N ILE A 98 5.57 1.45 -21.68
CA ILE A 98 4.83 2.35 -22.56
C ILE A 98 3.35 2.09 -22.34
N GLY A 99 2.70 3.00 -21.63
CA GLY A 99 1.27 2.96 -21.34
C GLY A 99 0.93 1.92 -20.29
N GLY A 100 -0.05 2.20 -19.44
CA GLY A 100 -0.50 1.25 -18.43
C GLY A 100 -0.83 -0.13 -19.02
N THR A 101 -0.95 -1.11 -18.11
CA THR A 101 -1.58 -2.41 -18.33
C THR A 101 -0.68 -3.52 -18.93
N THR A 102 -0.03 -4.27 -18.03
CA THR A 102 -0.29 -5.72 -18.05
C THR A 102 -0.47 -6.20 -16.61
N GLY A 103 -1.70 -6.56 -16.25
CA GLY A 103 -2.01 -7.16 -14.95
C GLY A 103 -1.27 -8.48 -14.66
N TRP A 104 -0.65 -9.05 -15.70
CA TRP A 104 0.20 -10.24 -15.64
C TRP A 104 1.40 -10.06 -14.72
N GLY A 105 2.07 -8.89 -14.74
CA GLY A 105 3.24 -8.63 -13.91
C GLY A 105 2.94 -8.63 -12.41
N ALA A 106 1.81 -8.05 -12.01
CA ALA A 106 1.34 -8.06 -10.62
C ALA A 106 0.83 -9.46 -10.20
N ALA A 107 0.13 -10.17 -11.09
CA ALA A 107 -0.37 -11.51 -10.79
C ALA A 107 0.78 -12.49 -10.53
N TYR A 108 1.87 -12.40 -11.29
CA TYR A 108 3.06 -13.22 -11.06
C TYR A 108 3.68 -12.95 -9.68
N ARG A 109 3.87 -11.67 -9.33
CA ARG A 109 4.50 -11.26 -8.06
C ARG A 109 3.71 -11.70 -6.83
N ILE A 110 2.38 -11.55 -6.86
CA ILE A 110 1.48 -12.05 -5.80
C ILE A 110 1.63 -13.57 -5.63
N ARG A 111 1.62 -14.33 -6.73
CA ARG A 111 1.78 -15.79 -6.68
C ARG A 111 3.16 -16.21 -6.16
N GLN A 112 4.21 -15.48 -6.48
CA GLN A 112 5.55 -15.75 -5.92
C GLN A 112 5.61 -15.47 -4.41
N ALA A 113 5.07 -14.35 -3.95
CA ALA A 113 5.01 -14.05 -2.52
C ALA A 113 4.19 -15.09 -1.74
N TYR A 114 3.05 -15.53 -2.30
CA TYR A 114 2.26 -16.60 -1.69
C TYR A 114 2.97 -17.95 -1.74
N THR A 115 3.68 -18.27 -2.83
CA THR A 115 4.55 -19.46 -2.91
C THR A 115 5.64 -19.41 -1.84
N TYR A 116 6.21 -18.25 -1.58
CA TYR A 116 7.18 -18.06 -0.51
C TYR A 116 6.54 -18.34 0.86
N LEU A 117 5.34 -17.82 1.13
CA LEU A 117 4.60 -18.11 2.36
C LEU A 117 4.33 -19.60 2.52
N LEU A 118 3.81 -20.29 1.50
CA LEU A 118 3.57 -21.74 1.54
C LEU A 118 4.82 -22.54 1.96
N ASN A 119 6.00 -22.12 1.50
CA ASN A 119 7.24 -22.84 1.79
C ASN A 119 7.91 -22.46 3.12
N ASN A 120 7.57 -21.31 3.71
CA ASN A 120 8.33 -20.75 4.83
C ASN A 120 7.50 -20.54 6.09
N HIS A 121 6.17 -20.51 6.00
CA HIS A 121 5.28 -20.29 7.15
C HIS A 121 5.06 -21.57 7.94
N ASN A 122 5.27 -21.49 9.25
CA ASN A 122 4.86 -22.49 10.22
C ASN A 122 3.79 -21.91 11.16
N PRO A 123 2.96 -22.76 11.80
CA PRO A 123 2.08 -22.31 12.88
C PRO A 123 2.84 -21.50 13.94
N GLY A 124 2.31 -20.34 14.32
CA GLY A 124 2.93 -19.42 15.27
C GLY A 124 3.82 -18.35 14.63
N ASP A 125 4.20 -18.48 13.36
CA ASP A 125 4.91 -17.42 12.65
C ASP A 125 4.02 -16.18 12.49
N LYS A 126 4.65 -15.00 12.54
CA LYS A 126 3.98 -13.71 12.37
C LYS A 126 4.21 -13.16 10.98
N ILE A 127 3.19 -12.57 10.37
CA ILE A 127 3.27 -12.09 8.99
C ILE A 127 3.15 -10.58 8.94
N TYR A 128 4.13 -9.93 8.31
CA TYR A 128 4.16 -8.51 8.04
C TYR A 128 4.20 -8.30 6.53
N ILE A 129 3.36 -7.41 6.01
CA ILE A 129 3.29 -7.13 4.57
C ILE A 129 3.39 -5.63 4.35
N PHE A 130 4.35 -5.22 3.52
CA PHE A 130 4.60 -3.83 3.19
C PHE A 130 4.51 -3.60 1.70
N GLY A 131 4.03 -2.43 1.29
CA GLY A 131 4.08 -2.07 -0.11
C GLY A 131 3.87 -0.60 -0.42
N PHE A 132 4.37 -0.19 -1.59
CA PHE A 132 4.22 1.18 -2.10
C PHE A 132 3.49 1.15 -3.45
N SER A 133 2.59 2.10 -3.71
CA SER A 133 1.96 2.30 -5.02
C SER A 133 1.17 1.07 -5.49
N ARG A 134 1.45 0.56 -6.70
CA ARG A 134 0.93 -0.73 -7.20
C ARG A 134 1.45 -1.93 -6.40
N GLY A 135 2.58 -1.80 -5.70
CA GLY A 135 3.06 -2.77 -4.73
C GLY A 135 2.17 -2.84 -3.49
N ALA A 136 1.70 -1.69 -2.99
CA ALA A 136 0.71 -1.63 -1.91
C ALA A 136 -0.61 -2.32 -2.30
N TYR A 137 -1.04 -2.18 -3.56
CA TYR A 137 -2.20 -2.91 -4.06
C TYR A 137 -1.98 -4.43 -4.10
N GLN A 138 -0.78 -4.89 -4.47
CA GLN A 138 -0.41 -6.31 -4.42
C GLN A 138 -0.38 -6.84 -2.97
N ALA A 139 0.10 -6.03 -2.01
CA ALA A 139 0.08 -6.35 -0.59
C ALA A 139 -1.35 -6.57 -0.06
N ARG A 140 -2.30 -5.70 -0.45
CA ARG A 140 -3.74 -5.87 -0.11
C ARG A 140 -4.32 -7.15 -0.70
N ILE A 141 -4.05 -7.42 -1.97
CA ILE A 141 -4.51 -8.67 -2.62
C ILE A 141 -3.95 -9.89 -1.90
N LEU A 142 -2.65 -9.91 -1.57
CA LEU A 142 -2.04 -11.03 -0.85
C LEU A 142 -2.68 -11.21 0.54
N THR A 143 -2.87 -10.12 1.28
CA THR A 143 -3.54 -10.10 2.59
C THR A 143 -4.93 -10.73 2.51
N SER A 144 -5.70 -10.30 1.51
CA SER A 144 -7.03 -10.83 1.28
C SER A 144 -7.01 -12.31 0.89
N MET A 145 -6.11 -12.70 -0.03
CA MET A 145 -5.97 -14.09 -0.46
C MET A 145 -5.65 -15.03 0.71
N ILE A 146 -4.82 -14.60 1.67
CA ILE A 146 -4.50 -15.36 2.90
C ILE A 146 -5.75 -15.60 3.75
N ARG A 147 -6.68 -14.65 3.85
CA ARG A 147 -7.96 -14.89 4.57
C ARG A 147 -8.79 -15.97 3.92
N PHE A 148 -8.87 -15.98 2.59
CA PHE A 148 -9.73 -16.93 1.88
C PHE A 148 -9.12 -18.32 1.77
N ALA A 149 -7.79 -18.39 1.56
CA ALA A 149 -7.09 -19.63 1.26
C ALA A 149 -6.28 -20.20 2.45
N GLY A 150 -6.06 -19.41 3.51
CA GLY A 150 -5.08 -19.74 4.53
C GLY A 150 -3.66 -19.73 3.96
N ILE A 151 -2.80 -20.57 4.54
CA ILE A 151 -1.47 -20.92 4.05
C ILE A 151 -1.33 -22.43 4.29
N PRO A 152 -1.87 -23.27 3.38
CA PRO A 152 -1.89 -24.71 3.59
C PRO A 152 -0.47 -25.29 3.66
N ASP A 153 -0.31 -26.34 4.45
CA ASP A 153 0.96 -27.04 4.55
C ASP A 153 1.32 -27.69 3.21
N VAL A 154 2.49 -27.37 2.68
CA VAL A 154 3.02 -27.93 1.43
C VAL A 154 3.12 -29.45 1.42
N GLU A 155 3.23 -30.11 2.57
CA GLU A 155 3.29 -31.57 2.69
C GLU A 155 1.94 -32.23 2.42
N THR A 156 0.84 -31.50 2.61
CA THR A 156 -0.53 -31.97 2.33
C THR A 156 -0.92 -31.81 0.87
N LEU A 157 -0.22 -30.94 0.14
CA LEU A 157 -0.55 -30.61 -1.24
C LEU A 157 -0.17 -31.75 -2.20
N ASN A 158 -1.09 -32.07 -3.12
CA ASN A 158 -0.84 -33.05 -4.19
C ASN A 158 -0.09 -32.49 -5.40
N VAL A 159 0.31 -31.22 -5.36
CA VAL A 159 1.07 -30.50 -6.40
C VAL A 159 2.17 -29.66 -5.75
N SER A 160 3.10 -29.13 -6.55
CA SER A 160 4.10 -28.18 -6.05
C SER A 160 3.44 -26.93 -5.46
N SER A 161 4.10 -26.32 -4.47
CA SER A 161 3.64 -25.07 -3.84
C SER A 161 3.37 -23.96 -4.88
N SER A 162 4.18 -23.88 -5.92
CA SER A 162 4.01 -22.91 -7.01
C SER A 162 2.74 -23.14 -7.81
N LYS A 163 2.41 -24.41 -8.10
CA LYS A 163 1.18 -24.76 -8.83
C LYS A 163 -0.05 -24.55 -7.96
N ALA A 164 0.03 -24.89 -6.68
CA ALA A 164 -1.04 -24.59 -5.71
C ALA A 164 -1.29 -23.07 -5.62
N ALA A 165 -0.24 -22.25 -5.53
CA ALA A 165 -0.37 -20.79 -5.53
C ALA A 165 -1.04 -20.27 -6.82
N ASP A 166 -0.71 -20.85 -7.98
CA ASP A 166 -1.32 -20.51 -9.27
C ASP A 166 -2.82 -20.84 -9.32
N GLU A 167 -3.21 -22.03 -8.85
CA GLU A 167 -4.60 -22.48 -8.85
C GLU A 167 -5.44 -21.69 -7.83
N ILE A 168 -4.92 -21.49 -6.61
CA ILE A 168 -5.58 -20.69 -5.57
C ILE A 168 -5.78 -19.24 -6.04
N TYR A 169 -4.74 -18.60 -6.59
CA TYR A 169 -4.87 -17.25 -7.12
C TYR A 169 -5.90 -17.18 -8.26
N SER A 170 -5.99 -18.22 -9.09
CA SER A 170 -6.92 -18.27 -10.22
C SER A 170 -8.36 -18.41 -9.79
N SER A 171 -8.66 -19.24 -8.77
CA SER A 171 -10.02 -19.36 -8.21
C SER A 171 -10.40 -18.16 -7.34
N TYR A 172 -9.43 -17.57 -6.65
CA TYR A 172 -9.60 -16.32 -5.92
C TYR A 172 -9.92 -15.15 -6.85
N LYS A 173 -9.29 -15.06 -8.02
CA LYS A 173 -9.46 -13.93 -8.97
C LYS A 173 -10.78 -14.03 -9.74
N GLY A 174 -11.60 -12.99 -9.63
CA GLY A 174 -12.89 -12.88 -10.33
C GLY A 174 -13.80 -11.84 -9.69
N LYS A 175 -14.84 -11.44 -10.41
CA LYS A 175 -15.93 -10.63 -9.83
C LYS A 175 -16.89 -11.57 -9.13
N PHE A 176 -16.86 -11.60 -7.80
CA PHE A 176 -17.67 -12.49 -6.99
C PHE A 176 -18.52 -11.66 -6.04
N GLU A 177 -19.82 -11.57 -6.35
CA GLU A 177 -20.79 -10.88 -5.50
C GLU A 177 -21.90 -11.86 -5.10
N PRO A 178 -22.10 -12.12 -3.79
CA PRO A 178 -21.32 -11.64 -2.64
C PRO A 178 -19.95 -12.34 -2.49
N GLU A 179 -19.08 -11.85 -1.59
CA GLU A 179 -17.75 -12.42 -1.31
C GLU A 179 -17.79 -13.91 -0.91
N SER A 180 -18.91 -14.38 -0.35
CA SER A 180 -19.10 -15.81 -0.02
C SER A 180 -18.91 -16.71 -1.25
N LYS A 181 -19.21 -16.25 -2.46
CA LYS A 181 -18.93 -17.01 -3.69
C LYS A 181 -17.43 -17.17 -3.95
N ARG A 182 -16.63 -16.15 -3.64
CA ARG A 182 -15.17 -16.23 -3.75
C ARG A 182 -14.63 -17.28 -2.79
N LYS A 183 -15.14 -17.28 -1.56
CA LYS A 183 -14.84 -18.31 -0.54
C LYS A 183 -15.16 -19.71 -1.06
N ASP A 184 -16.34 -19.92 -1.64
CA ASP A 184 -16.75 -21.23 -2.17
C ASP A 184 -15.83 -21.73 -3.29
N GLU A 185 -15.41 -20.86 -4.22
CA GLU A 185 -14.49 -21.25 -5.31
C GLU A 185 -13.09 -21.58 -4.78
N VAL A 186 -12.55 -20.77 -3.87
CA VAL A 186 -11.26 -21.07 -3.22
C VAL A 186 -11.34 -22.38 -2.44
N TYR A 187 -12.42 -22.61 -1.70
CA TYR A 187 -12.66 -23.85 -0.95
C TYR A 187 -12.67 -25.10 -1.86
N LYS A 188 -13.34 -25.03 -3.03
CA LYS A 188 -13.31 -26.13 -4.00
C LYS A 188 -11.90 -26.42 -4.50
N THR A 189 -11.13 -25.37 -4.81
CA THR A 189 -9.73 -25.50 -5.22
C THR A 189 -8.87 -26.13 -4.14
N LEU A 190 -9.00 -25.70 -2.87
CA LEU A 190 -8.24 -26.28 -1.76
C LEU A 190 -8.50 -27.78 -1.61
N ASN A 191 -9.76 -28.21 -1.68
CA ASN A 191 -10.10 -29.65 -1.64
C ASN A 191 -9.48 -30.43 -2.80
N GLN A 192 -9.48 -29.86 -4.01
CA GLN A 192 -8.87 -30.50 -5.19
C GLN A 192 -7.35 -30.62 -5.06
N LEU A 193 -6.72 -29.66 -4.38
CA LEU A 193 -5.28 -29.65 -4.08
C LEU A 193 -4.90 -30.61 -2.94
N GLY A 194 -5.87 -31.19 -2.23
CA GLY A 194 -5.62 -31.98 -1.01
C GLY A 194 -5.22 -31.13 0.20
N ALA A 195 -5.40 -29.82 0.13
CA ALA A 195 -5.01 -28.88 1.17
C ALA A 195 -5.93 -29.00 2.39
N GLU A 196 -5.35 -28.80 3.58
CA GLU A 196 -6.14 -28.50 4.77
C GLU A 196 -6.94 -27.21 4.58
N LEU A 197 -8.20 -27.24 5.01
CA LEU A 197 -9.11 -26.11 4.86
C LEU A 197 -8.86 -25.09 5.97
N PRO A 198 -8.85 -23.78 5.66
CA PRO A 198 -8.60 -22.76 6.66
C PRO A 198 -9.74 -22.69 7.69
N ASP A 199 -9.38 -22.43 8.94
CA ASP A 199 -10.32 -22.01 9.97
C ASP A 199 -10.72 -20.55 9.67
N TYR A 200 -11.97 -20.36 9.23
CA TYR A 200 -12.50 -19.04 8.89
C TYR A 200 -12.91 -18.23 10.12
N ASP A 201 -13.13 -18.89 11.26
CA ASP A 201 -13.42 -18.21 12.53
C ASP A 201 -12.11 -17.69 13.15
N ASN A 202 -11.02 -18.43 12.97
CA ASN A 202 -9.67 -18.05 13.39
C ASN A 202 -8.68 -18.01 12.20
N PRO A 203 -8.84 -17.04 11.28
CA PRO A 203 -8.00 -16.96 10.09
C PRO A 203 -6.57 -16.59 10.45
N ILE A 204 -5.61 -16.99 9.60
CA ILE A 204 -4.21 -16.57 9.70
C ILE A 204 -4.14 -15.03 9.70
N LYS A 205 -3.54 -14.49 10.77
CA LYS A 205 -3.46 -13.06 11.02
C LYS A 205 -2.25 -12.43 10.31
N ILE A 206 -2.46 -11.22 9.82
CA ILE A 206 -1.41 -10.31 9.36
C ILE A 206 -1.15 -9.34 10.51
N THR A 207 0.02 -9.48 11.12
CA THR A 207 0.42 -8.69 12.30
C THR A 207 0.55 -7.21 11.96
N ALA A 208 1.09 -6.87 10.78
CA ALA A 208 1.00 -5.52 10.25
C ALA A 208 0.93 -5.48 8.72
N LEU A 209 0.06 -4.61 8.21
CA LEU A 209 -0.04 -4.21 6.82
C LEU A 209 0.36 -2.73 6.71
N GLY A 210 1.57 -2.44 6.23
CA GLY A 210 2.08 -1.08 6.10
C GLY A 210 2.16 -0.62 4.64
N LEU A 211 1.41 0.42 4.30
CA LEU A 211 1.22 0.85 2.91
C LEU A 211 1.67 2.30 2.71
N TRP A 212 2.27 2.57 1.56
CA TRP A 212 2.46 3.93 1.04
C TRP A 212 1.65 4.12 -0.23
N ASP A 213 0.77 5.11 -0.19
CA ASP A 213 0.00 5.69 -1.27
C ASP A 213 -0.55 4.68 -2.29
N THR A 214 -1.45 3.81 -1.83
CA THR A 214 -1.99 2.71 -2.63
C THR A 214 -2.72 3.22 -3.87
N VAL A 215 -2.33 2.72 -5.05
CA VAL A 215 -3.01 2.98 -6.32
C VAL A 215 -3.23 1.69 -7.10
N GLU A 216 -4.32 1.62 -7.86
CA GLU A 216 -4.68 0.40 -8.57
C GLU A 216 -3.65 -0.04 -9.62
N ALA A 217 -3.32 -1.34 -9.58
CA ALA A 217 -2.39 -1.94 -10.53
C ALA A 217 -3.04 -2.35 -11.86
N TYR A 218 -4.38 -2.42 -11.95
CA TYR A 218 -5.09 -3.10 -13.04
C TYR A 218 -6.12 -2.21 -13.76
N GLY A 219 -5.66 -1.53 -14.83
CA GLY A 219 -6.33 -1.39 -16.14
C GLY A 219 -7.77 -0.92 -16.28
N TRP A 220 -8.49 -0.56 -15.22
CA TRP A 220 -9.72 0.20 -15.33
C TRP A 220 -9.38 1.63 -14.96
N LEU A 221 -9.11 2.44 -15.98
CA LEU A 221 -9.14 3.88 -15.86
C LEU A 221 -10.43 4.28 -16.58
N ASP A 222 -11.54 4.22 -15.87
CA ASP A 222 -12.74 4.99 -16.29
C ASP A 222 -12.39 6.49 -16.43
N GLY A 223 -11.25 6.90 -15.86
CA GLY A 223 -10.73 8.26 -15.88
C GLY A 223 -11.37 9.10 -14.79
N GLU A 224 -12.01 8.44 -13.81
CA GLU A 224 -12.73 9.06 -12.71
C GLU A 224 -11.91 8.94 -11.42
N ASP A 225 -12.05 9.97 -10.59
CA ASP A 225 -11.44 10.05 -9.27
C ASP A 225 -12.46 9.51 -8.24
N ASN A 226 -12.69 8.20 -8.28
CA ASN A 226 -13.68 7.51 -7.45
C ASN A 226 -13.01 6.54 -6.47
N VAL A 227 -12.94 6.93 -5.20
CA VAL A 227 -12.33 6.13 -4.12
C VAL A 227 -13.25 5.03 -3.57
N ASP A 228 -14.53 5.06 -3.93
CA ASP A 228 -15.55 4.14 -3.40
C ASP A 228 -15.90 3.00 -4.38
N GLU A 229 -15.36 3.01 -5.60
CA GLU A 229 -15.53 1.96 -6.61
C GLU A 229 -14.21 1.26 -6.96
N PRO A 230 -13.59 0.54 -6.01
CA PRO A 230 -12.37 -0.20 -6.30
C PRO A 230 -12.64 -1.37 -7.24
N ASN A 231 -11.57 -1.89 -7.84
CA ASN A 231 -11.61 -3.04 -8.71
C ASN A 231 -12.04 -4.33 -7.99
N ASN A 232 -13.32 -4.68 -8.14
CA ASN A 232 -13.93 -5.87 -7.53
C ASN A 232 -13.51 -7.23 -8.12
N ARG A 233 -12.47 -7.27 -8.97
CA ARG A 233 -11.92 -8.54 -9.48
C ARG A 233 -11.15 -9.32 -8.41
N TYR A 234 -10.77 -8.66 -7.33
CA TYR A 234 -10.08 -9.26 -6.20
C TYR A 234 -10.91 -8.98 -4.94
N GLY A 235 -10.78 -9.85 -3.94
CA GLY A 235 -11.20 -9.45 -2.59
C GLY A 235 -10.26 -8.36 -2.08
N ASP A 236 -10.79 -7.50 -1.24
CA ASP A 236 -10.04 -6.43 -0.58
C ASP A 236 -10.68 -6.24 0.79
N GLN A 237 -9.99 -6.69 1.83
CA GLN A 237 -10.55 -6.76 3.18
C GLN A 237 -9.45 -6.72 4.24
N LEU A 238 -9.83 -6.31 5.46
CA LEU A 238 -8.93 -6.14 6.60
C LEU A 238 -9.27 -7.04 7.81
N CYS A 239 -10.20 -7.96 7.67
CA CYS A 239 -10.72 -8.85 8.71
C CYS A 239 -9.71 -9.86 9.28
N ASN A 240 -8.57 -10.06 8.62
CA ASN A 240 -7.45 -10.84 9.16
C ASN A 240 -6.22 -9.96 9.46
N VAL A 241 -6.36 -8.65 9.55
CA VAL A 241 -5.27 -7.71 9.84
C VAL A 241 -5.41 -7.20 11.26
N GLU A 242 -4.31 -7.18 12.01
CA GLU A 242 -4.25 -6.62 13.37
C GLU A 242 -3.91 -5.12 13.30
N ASN A 243 -2.82 -4.77 12.62
CA ASN A 243 -2.40 -3.40 12.43
C ASN A 243 -2.40 -3.02 10.95
N ALA A 244 -3.14 -1.98 10.58
CA ALA A 244 -3.25 -1.50 9.20
C ALA A 244 -2.85 -0.02 9.13
N PHE A 245 -1.67 0.26 8.57
CA PHE A 245 -1.09 1.59 8.51
C PHE A 245 -0.93 2.04 7.06
N HIS A 246 -1.42 3.23 6.72
CA HIS A 246 -1.40 3.75 5.35
C HIS A 246 -0.97 5.22 5.32
N ALA A 247 0.20 5.50 4.73
CA ALA A 247 0.65 6.87 4.46
C ALA A 247 0.16 7.30 3.06
N VAL A 248 -0.61 8.38 2.97
CA VAL A 248 -1.27 8.82 1.72
C VAL A 248 -0.74 10.19 1.27
N SER A 249 -0.55 10.38 -0.04
CA SER A 249 -0.06 11.65 -0.58
C SER A 249 -1.16 12.70 -0.77
N LEU A 250 -0.89 13.95 -0.37
CA LEU A 250 -1.83 15.07 -0.55
C LEU A 250 -1.70 15.71 -1.93
N ASP A 251 -0.48 15.83 -2.45
CA ASP A 251 -0.16 16.76 -3.54
C ASP A 251 -0.04 16.08 -4.92
N ASP A 252 -0.54 14.85 -5.07
CA ASP A 252 -0.56 14.21 -6.39
C ASP A 252 -1.66 14.80 -7.28
N ASN A 253 -1.26 15.27 -8.46
CA ASN A 253 -2.15 15.94 -9.42
C ASN A 253 -2.61 15.08 -10.59
N ARG A 254 -2.58 13.75 -10.41
CA ARG A 254 -3.00 12.74 -11.40
C ARG A 254 -4.15 11.88 -10.86
N ALA A 255 -5.04 12.44 -10.04
CA ALA A 255 -6.04 11.69 -9.28
C ALA A 255 -7.00 10.83 -10.12
N THR A 256 -7.09 11.00 -11.44
CA THR A 256 -7.88 10.10 -12.33
C THR A 256 -7.17 8.77 -12.64
N VAL A 257 -5.86 8.67 -12.38
CA VAL A 257 -5.03 7.47 -12.65
C VAL A 257 -4.29 7.01 -11.40
N PHE A 258 -4.03 7.95 -10.49
CA PHE A 258 -3.45 7.73 -9.18
C PHE A 258 -4.48 8.01 -8.08
N THR A 259 -5.74 7.61 -8.33
CA THR A 259 -6.81 7.58 -7.34
C THR A 259 -6.33 6.75 -6.14
N PRO A 260 -6.31 7.30 -4.91
CA PRO A 260 -5.86 6.55 -3.75
C PRO A 260 -6.93 5.53 -3.36
N LEU A 261 -6.51 4.28 -3.12
CA LEU A 261 -7.38 3.28 -2.50
C LEU A 261 -7.26 3.38 -0.98
N LEU A 262 -8.31 3.90 -0.34
CA LEU A 262 -8.29 4.19 1.09
C LEU A 262 -8.59 2.92 1.91
N LEU A 263 -7.98 2.82 3.09
CA LEU A 263 -8.25 1.76 4.07
C LEU A 263 -9.43 2.10 5.00
N THR A 264 -9.88 3.35 4.97
CA THR A 264 -11.01 3.83 5.76
C THR A 264 -12.37 3.52 5.13
N ARG A 265 -12.47 2.61 4.15
CA ARG A 265 -13.73 2.29 3.44
C ARG A 265 -14.51 1.15 4.12
N LYS A 266 -15.82 1.30 4.27
CA LYS A 266 -16.70 0.32 4.97
C LYS A 266 -16.67 -1.08 4.36
N HIS A 267 -16.57 -1.19 3.04
CA HIS A 267 -16.56 -2.48 2.35
C HIS A 267 -15.41 -3.39 2.83
N LEU A 268 -14.27 -2.81 3.22
CA LEU A 268 -13.09 -3.56 3.69
C LEU A 268 -13.31 -4.32 4.99
N ILE A 269 -14.33 -3.92 5.77
CA ILE A 269 -14.65 -4.55 7.05
C ILE A 269 -16.09 -5.08 7.13
N GLN A 270 -16.82 -5.05 6.01
CA GLN A 270 -18.24 -5.38 5.98
C GLN A 270 -18.50 -6.84 6.39
N GLU A 271 -17.63 -7.75 5.95
CA GLU A 271 -17.70 -9.20 6.22
C GLU A 271 -16.85 -9.63 7.43
N CYS A 272 -16.37 -8.67 8.24
CA CYS A 272 -15.64 -8.98 9.46
C CYS A 272 -16.60 -9.32 10.61
N SER A 273 -16.19 -10.23 11.48
CA SER A 273 -16.86 -10.40 12.78
C SER A 273 -16.65 -9.16 13.66
N GLU A 274 -17.51 -8.96 14.68
CA GLU A 274 -17.36 -7.83 15.60
C GLU A 274 -16.01 -7.84 16.33
N GLN A 275 -15.52 -9.03 16.71
CA GLN A 275 -14.19 -9.17 17.30
C GLN A 275 -13.08 -8.74 16.33
N GLN A 276 -13.16 -9.15 15.07
CA GLN A 276 -12.19 -8.74 14.03
C GLN A 276 -12.17 -7.22 13.83
N LYS A 277 -13.33 -6.55 13.94
CA LYS A 277 -13.41 -5.08 13.87
C LYS A 277 -12.78 -4.40 15.08
N VAL A 278 -12.97 -4.96 16.28
CA VAL A 278 -12.41 -4.45 17.53
C VAL A 278 -10.88 -4.62 17.57
N ASP A 279 -10.38 -5.75 17.07
CA ASP A 279 -8.94 -6.05 17.06
C ASP A 279 -8.15 -5.24 16.02
N LEU A 280 -8.83 -4.63 15.04
CA LEU A 280 -8.19 -3.89 13.94
C LEU A 280 -7.76 -2.49 14.39
N ASN A 281 -6.46 -2.28 14.51
CA ASN A 281 -5.83 -0.98 14.67
C ASN A 281 -5.57 -0.34 13.29
N LEU A 282 -6.48 0.52 12.84
CA LEU A 282 -6.40 1.20 11.53
C LEU A 282 -5.94 2.66 11.66
N LYS A 283 -4.81 3.01 11.03
CA LYS A 283 -4.31 4.39 10.90
C LYS A 283 -4.01 4.74 9.45
N GLU A 284 -4.80 5.63 8.87
CA GLU A 284 -4.57 6.20 7.54
C GLU A 284 -4.22 7.68 7.66
N VAL A 285 -2.98 8.05 7.36
CA VAL A 285 -2.41 9.38 7.65
C VAL A 285 -1.93 10.05 6.36
N TRP A 286 -2.29 11.32 6.19
CA TRP A 286 -1.99 12.11 5.00
C TRP A 286 -0.71 12.95 5.19
N PHE A 287 0.15 12.93 4.18
CA PHE A 287 1.45 13.60 4.13
C PHE A 287 1.54 14.54 2.93
N SER A 288 2.32 15.61 3.07
CA SER A 288 2.67 16.51 1.97
C SER A 288 3.52 15.81 0.94
N GLY A 289 3.49 16.33 -0.29
CA GLY A 289 4.21 15.82 -1.44
C GLY A 289 3.33 14.97 -2.35
N ALA A 290 3.83 14.74 -3.57
CA ALA A 290 3.21 13.83 -4.54
C ALA A 290 3.48 12.35 -4.18
N HIS A 291 2.99 11.43 -4.99
CA HIS A 291 3.08 9.98 -4.76
C HIS A 291 4.46 9.46 -4.30
N SER A 292 5.52 9.82 -5.01
CA SER A 292 6.90 9.41 -4.68
C SER A 292 7.59 10.32 -3.66
N ASP A 293 7.01 11.48 -3.32
CA ASP A 293 7.47 12.26 -2.16
C ASP A 293 6.99 11.61 -0.85
N VAL A 294 5.95 10.78 -0.88
CA VAL A 294 5.46 10.00 0.27
C VAL A 294 5.99 8.57 0.28
N GLY A 295 6.08 7.89 -0.87
CA GLY A 295 6.58 6.51 -0.94
C GLY A 295 8.06 6.37 -1.27
N GLY A 296 8.72 7.45 -1.70
CA GLY A 296 10.12 7.46 -2.14
C GLY A 296 10.30 7.14 -3.63
N GLY A 297 11.57 7.07 -4.04
CA GLY A 297 11.99 6.82 -5.42
C GLY A 297 12.52 8.04 -6.19
N TYR A 298 12.50 9.25 -5.62
CA TYR A 298 13.20 10.41 -6.19
C TYR A 298 14.67 10.45 -5.74
N ASN A 299 15.60 10.55 -6.69
CA ASN A 299 17.04 10.43 -6.39
C ASN A 299 17.63 11.59 -5.54
N GLN A 300 17.00 12.77 -5.57
CA GLN A 300 17.56 14.01 -5.02
C GLN A 300 16.75 14.61 -3.86
N SER A 301 15.74 13.89 -3.35
CA SER A 301 14.89 14.35 -2.25
C SER A 301 14.73 13.24 -1.22
N ARG A 302 14.60 13.64 0.05
CA ARG A 302 14.28 12.79 1.20
C ARG A 302 12.97 13.19 1.85
N MET A 303 12.05 13.82 1.10
CA MET A 303 10.74 14.20 1.61
C MET A 303 9.97 12.98 2.18
N ASN A 304 10.17 11.81 1.57
CA ASN A 304 9.62 10.50 1.97
C ASN A 304 10.09 10.00 3.33
N ALA A 305 11.17 10.56 3.88
CA ALA A 305 11.64 10.20 5.21
C ALA A 305 10.61 10.50 6.31
N SER A 306 9.72 11.48 6.09
CA SER A 306 8.67 11.82 7.05
C SER A 306 7.66 10.68 7.23
N SER A 307 7.17 10.13 6.12
CA SER A 307 6.23 9.00 6.13
C SER A 307 6.92 7.68 6.50
N LEU A 308 8.21 7.51 6.20
CA LEU A 308 9.00 6.38 6.68
C LEU A 308 9.14 6.42 8.21
N LYS A 309 9.52 7.58 8.76
CA LYS A 309 9.65 7.78 10.21
C LYS A 309 8.35 7.43 10.92
N TRP A 310 7.23 8.01 10.47
CA TRP A 310 5.92 7.70 11.04
C TRP A 310 5.61 6.20 11.00
N MET A 311 5.79 5.53 9.86
CA MET A 311 5.56 4.09 9.75
C MET A 311 6.44 3.28 10.72
N LEU A 312 7.71 3.66 10.88
CA LEU A 312 8.62 3.02 11.83
C LEU A 312 8.22 3.30 13.29
N SER A 313 7.74 4.50 13.62
CA SER A 313 7.17 4.81 14.94
C SER A 313 6.02 3.85 15.24
N GLU A 314 5.08 3.67 14.30
CA GLU A 314 3.96 2.74 14.47
C GLU A 314 4.40 1.27 14.61
N LEU A 315 5.46 0.86 13.90
CA LEU A 315 6.02 -0.49 13.96
C LEU A 315 6.95 -0.74 15.15
N THR A 316 7.27 0.29 15.93
CA THR A 316 8.11 0.19 17.13
C THR A 316 7.35 0.48 18.42
N ASP A 317 6.14 1.02 18.32
CA ASP A 317 5.24 1.24 19.45
C ASP A 317 4.76 -0.11 20.01
N GLU A 318 5.21 -0.42 21.23
CA GLU A 318 4.85 -1.66 21.94
C GLU A 318 3.35 -1.76 22.21
N THR A 319 2.60 -0.66 22.21
CA THR A 319 1.15 -0.68 22.43
C THR A 319 0.36 -1.20 21.22
N ASN A 320 0.97 -1.19 20.03
CA ASN A 320 0.37 -1.71 18.81
C ASN A 320 0.53 -3.25 18.69
N PHE A 321 1.36 -3.89 19.53
CA PHE A 321 1.69 -5.31 19.38
C PHE A 321 1.51 -6.08 20.69
N THR A 322 0.98 -7.31 20.57
CA THR A 322 0.83 -8.22 21.72
C THR A 322 2.14 -8.83 22.19
N GLU A 323 3.18 -8.83 21.34
CA GLU A 323 4.54 -9.22 21.69
C GLU A 323 5.54 -8.15 21.22
N GLN A 324 6.84 -8.45 21.31
CA GLN A 324 7.87 -7.48 20.93
C GLN A 324 7.72 -6.99 19.47
N PRO A 325 7.84 -5.67 19.24
CA PRO A 325 7.80 -5.10 17.89
C PRO A 325 8.92 -5.61 16.98
N LEU A 326 8.69 -5.55 15.67
CA LEU A 326 9.62 -6.02 14.64
C LEU A 326 10.97 -5.29 14.68
N PHE A 327 10.97 -4.02 15.10
CA PHE A 327 12.14 -3.17 15.19
C PHE A 327 12.40 -2.68 16.62
N PRO A 328 13.65 -2.36 16.99
CA PRO A 328 13.92 -1.56 18.18
C PRO A 328 13.48 -0.11 17.97
N SER A 329 13.04 0.55 19.06
CA SER A 329 12.48 1.91 19.02
C SER A 329 13.41 2.97 18.42
N PHE A 330 14.73 2.83 18.58
CA PHE A 330 15.68 3.77 17.99
C PHE A 330 15.67 3.79 16.44
N VAL A 331 15.14 2.74 15.79
CA VAL A 331 15.06 2.70 14.31
C VAL A 331 14.09 3.75 13.78
N ALA A 332 13.09 4.16 14.56
CA ALA A 332 12.18 5.25 14.20
C ALA A 332 12.84 6.64 14.31
N ASP A 333 14.00 6.76 14.97
CA ASP A 333 14.70 8.04 15.14
C ASP A 333 15.57 8.40 13.92
N ILE A 334 14.95 8.41 12.75
CA ILE A 334 15.58 8.87 11.51
C ILE A 334 15.37 10.37 11.30
N ASN A 335 16.37 11.03 10.72
CA ASN A 335 16.23 12.42 10.30
C ASN A 335 15.21 12.55 9.17
N THR A 336 14.31 13.52 9.30
CA THR A 336 13.32 13.86 8.30
C THR A 336 13.69 15.16 7.57
N SER A 337 13.25 15.27 6.32
CA SER A 337 13.49 16.45 5.50
C SER A 337 12.16 17.06 5.06
N VAL A 338 11.41 17.61 6.02
CA VAL A 338 10.05 18.16 5.78
C VAL A 338 10.04 19.26 4.72
N LEU A 339 11.13 20.04 4.64
CA LEU A 339 11.28 21.16 3.69
C LEU A 339 12.02 20.78 2.40
N ASP A 340 12.26 19.48 2.15
CA ASP A 340 12.91 19.07 0.92
C ASP A 340 12.05 19.37 -0.31
N THR A 341 12.64 19.16 -1.48
CA THR A 341 12.01 19.41 -2.77
C THR A 341 10.78 18.51 -2.95
N SER A 342 9.63 19.15 -3.16
CA SER A 342 8.38 18.52 -3.59
C SER A 342 8.30 18.50 -5.12
N HIS A 343 7.79 17.41 -5.68
CA HIS A 343 7.84 17.17 -7.11
C HIS A 343 6.48 17.33 -7.77
N ASN A 344 6.46 17.97 -8.93
CA ASN A 344 5.30 17.90 -9.81
C ASN A 344 5.38 16.61 -10.64
N PRO A 345 4.47 15.63 -10.44
CA PRO A 345 4.55 14.37 -11.17
C PRO A 345 4.25 14.52 -12.67
N ARG A 346 3.73 15.68 -13.08
CA ARG A 346 3.48 16.08 -14.48
C ARG A 346 4.49 17.12 -14.97
N SER A 347 5.65 17.25 -14.32
CA SER A 347 6.68 18.21 -14.73
C SER A 347 7.14 17.97 -16.18
N THR A 348 7.31 16.71 -16.59
CA THR A 348 7.74 16.34 -17.94
C THR A 348 6.60 16.34 -18.97
N TRP A 349 6.88 16.81 -20.20
CA TRP A 349 5.87 17.04 -21.24
C TRP A 349 5.06 15.78 -21.61
N TYR A 350 5.70 14.61 -21.68
CA TYR A 350 5.01 13.36 -22.03
C TYR A 350 4.06 12.91 -20.91
N PHE A 351 4.37 13.17 -19.65
CA PHE A 351 3.44 12.92 -18.54
C PHE A 351 2.26 13.89 -18.54
N ARG A 352 2.44 15.14 -19.00
CA ARG A 352 1.32 16.08 -19.18
C ARG A 352 0.32 15.62 -20.23
N LEU A 353 0.81 14.93 -21.28
CA LEU A 353 -0.03 14.33 -22.32
C LEU A 353 -0.69 13.03 -21.84
N ALA A 354 0.05 12.19 -21.10
CA ALA A 354 -0.45 10.90 -20.62
C ALA A 354 -1.46 11.03 -19.47
N TYR A 355 -1.33 12.05 -18.63
CA TYR A 355 -2.16 12.24 -17.44
C TYR A 355 -2.86 13.60 -17.46
N LYS A 356 -4.17 13.60 -17.25
CA LYS A 356 -4.95 14.83 -17.04
C LYS A 356 -4.54 15.50 -15.73
N TYR A 357 -4.54 16.83 -15.70
CA TYR A 357 -4.38 17.57 -14.43
C TYR A 357 -5.64 17.36 -13.59
N GLN A 358 -5.49 16.70 -12.45
CA GLN A 358 -6.55 16.52 -11.48
C GLN A 358 -5.92 16.41 -10.08
N PRO A 359 -5.85 17.51 -9.30
CA PRO A 359 -5.40 17.45 -7.92
C PRO A 359 -6.35 16.58 -7.10
N ARG A 360 -5.78 15.83 -6.15
CA ARG A 360 -6.55 15.14 -5.13
C ARG A 360 -7.42 16.13 -4.37
N THR A 361 -8.63 15.71 -4.03
CA THR A 361 -9.57 16.52 -3.24
C THR A 361 -9.86 15.80 -1.94
N PRO A 362 -9.03 15.95 -0.89
CA PRO A 362 -9.20 15.22 0.37
C PRO A 362 -10.64 15.29 0.89
N VAL A 363 -11.26 16.48 0.90
CA VAL A 363 -12.66 16.68 1.35
C VAL A 363 -13.66 15.72 0.69
N LYS A 364 -13.48 15.36 -0.59
CA LYS A 364 -14.37 14.40 -1.28
C LYS A 364 -14.14 12.97 -0.83
N TYR A 365 -12.89 12.62 -0.52
CA TYR A 365 -12.50 11.28 -0.12
C TYR A 365 -13.05 10.88 1.24
N PHE A 366 -13.33 11.85 2.11
CA PHE A 366 -13.90 11.60 3.44
C PHE A 366 -15.43 11.50 3.45
N ASN A 367 -16.08 11.28 2.30
CA ASN A 367 -17.53 11.12 2.23
C ASN A 367 -18.03 10.14 3.31
N GLN A 368 -18.94 10.65 4.17
CA GLN A 368 -19.38 10.01 5.40
C GLN A 368 -20.09 8.68 5.18
N GLU A 369 -20.75 8.50 4.04
CA GLU A 369 -21.60 7.32 3.81
C GLU A 369 -20.78 6.02 3.68
N ASN A 370 -19.58 6.11 3.10
CA ASN A 370 -18.76 4.94 2.76
C ASN A 370 -17.52 4.79 3.64
N SER A 371 -17.30 5.65 4.65
CA SER A 371 -16.13 5.59 5.53
C SER A 371 -16.39 4.93 6.88
N THR A 372 -15.43 4.14 7.38
CA THR A 372 -15.40 3.56 8.74
C THR A 372 -15.01 4.57 9.82
N GLN A 373 -14.40 5.69 9.42
CA GLN A 373 -14.01 6.80 10.28
C GLN A 373 -14.68 8.07 9.75
N PRO A 374 -16.03 8.16 9.78
CA PRO A 374 -16.72 9.34 9.33
C PRO A 374 -16.22 10.54 10.16
N ASP A 375 -15.89 11.64 9.50
CA ASP A 375 -15.57 12.94 10.10
C ASP A 375 -14.16 13.17 10.65
N LEU A 376 -13.16 12.34 10.34
CA LEU A 376 -11.78 12.59 10.76
C LEU A 376 -10.76 12.27 9.65
N ILE A 377 -10.14 13.30 9.08
CA ILE A 377 -8.89 13.15 8.33
C ILE A 377 -7.70 13.21 9.30
N TYR A 378 -6.82 12.22 9.26
CA TYR A 378 -5.57 12.28 9.97
C TYR A 378 -4.51 12.93 9.08
N ILE A 379 -4.00 14.08 9.50
CA ILE A 379 -2.93 14.80 8.80
C ILE A 379 -1.69 14.74 9.69
N HIS A 380 -0.55 14.35 9.11
CA HIS A 380 0.70 14.33 9.87
C HIS A 380 1.22 15.75 10.14
N ARG A 381 1.82 16.00 11.32
CA ARG A 381 2.35 17.31 11.73
C ARG A 381 3.32 17.91 10.70
N SER A 382 4.10 17.08 10.01
CA SER A 382 5.02 17.51 8.95
C SER A 382 4.34 18.35 7.86
N VAL A 383 3.04 18.14 7.62
CA VAL A 383 2.25 18.96 6.68
C VAL A 383 2.16 20.40 7.16
N LEU A 384 1.81 20.60 8.44
CA LEU A 384 1.70 21.93 9.06
C LEU A 384 3.05 22.62 9.14
N GLU A 385 4.11 21.88 9.50
CA GLU A 385 5.49 22.37 9.53
C GLU A 385 5.92 22.89 8.16
N ARG A 386 5.59 22.17 7.08
CA ARG A 386 5.90 22.58 5.71
C ARG A 386 5.14 23.84 5.31
N ILE A 387 3.82 23.89 5.49
CA ILE A 387 3.01 25.07 5.13
C ILE A 387 3.52 26.31 5.87
N THR A 388 3.77 26.18 7.18
CA THR A 388 4.33 27.23 8.03
C THR A 388 5.59 27.83 7.44
N GLN A 389 6.60 26.98 7.23
CA GLN A 389 7.94 27.43 6.87
C GLN A 389 8.02 27.91 5.43
N CYS A 390 7.19 27.35 4.54
CA CYS A 390 7.09 27.82 3.16
C CYS A 390 6.34 29.15 3.04
N ASN A 391 5.35 29.42 3.89
CA ASN A 391 4.68 30.75 3.92
C ASN A 391 5.61 31.85 4.44
N ASN A 392 6.54 31.54 5.34
CA ASN A 392 7.57 32.47 5.83
C ASN A 392 8.68 32.79 4.83
N LYS A 393 8.53 32.40 3.55
CA LYS A 393 9.51 32.63 2.47
C LYS A 393 10.91 32.10 2.82
N SER A 394 10.99 30.98 3.57
CA SER A 394 12.28 30.32 3.78
C SER A 394 12.91 29.99 2.42
N ALA A 395 14.21 30.28 2.27
CA ALA A 395 14.97 29.99 1.05
C ALA A 395 15.00 28.49 0.70
N SER A 396 14.72 27.61 1.67
CA SER A 396 14.61 26.16 1.49
C SER A 396 13.30 25.74 0.79
N CYS A 397 12.23 26.52 0.94
CA CYS A 397 11.00 26.33 0.18
C CYS A 397 11.13 27.11 -1.13
N ALA A 398 11.99 26.63 -2.02
CA ALA A 398 12.12 27.16 -3.37
C ALA A 398 10.78 26.95 -4.10
N PHE A 399 9.91 27.96 -3.98
CA PHE A 399 8.52 28.03 -4.43
C PHE A 399 7.58 27.11 -3.66
N LYS A 400 6.53 27.70 -3.04
CA LYS A 400 5.22 27.07 -2.92
C LYS A 400 4.89 26.55 -4.31
N ALA A 401 5.25 25.31 -4.59
CA ALA A 401 5.27 24.86 -5.96
C ALA A 401 3.80 24.82 -6.37
N ALA A 402 3.44 25.46 -7.50
CA ALA A 402 2.04 25.73 -7.84
C ALA A 402 1.15 24.46 -7.95
N HIS A 403 1.75 23.28 -7.82
CA HIS A 403 1.12 21.97 -7.79
C HIS A 403 0.79 21.43 -6.38
N GLU A 404 1.35 22.00 -5.31
CA GLU A 404 0.99 21.63 -3.93
C GLU A 404 -0.42 22.13 -3.59
N LEU A 405 -1.20 21.31 -2.88
CA LEU A 405 -2.54 21.64 -2.46
C LEU A 405 -2.49 22.82 -1.48
N ASP A 406 -3.28 23.85 -1.75
CA ASP A 406 -3.37 25.01 -0.87
C ASP A 406 -4.27 24.67 0.32
N LEU A 407 -3.69 24.05 1.34
CA LEU A 407 -4.40 23.63 2.54
C LEU A 407 -5.01 24.82 3.31
N ASN A 408 -4.52 26.05 3.12
CA ASN A 408 -5.18 27.25 3.65
C ASN A 408 -6.52 27.53 2.97
N LYS A 409 -6.72 27.12 1.70
CA LYS A 409 -8.01 27.26 1.03
C LYS A 409 -8.99 26.17 1.44
N GLU A 410 -8.49 24.94 1.59
CA GLU A 410 -9.32 23.78 1.95
C GLU A 410 -9.65 23.74 3.45
N PHE A 411 -8.73 24.22 4.31
CA PHE A 411 -8.81 24.10 5.75
C PHE A 411 -8.45 25.40 6.51
N GLY A 412 -8.42 26.56 5.85
CA GLY A 412 -7.96 27.82 6.48
C GLY A 412 -8.78 28.30 7.68
N GLN A 413 -10.02 27.84 7.82
CA GLN A 413 -10.83 28.09 9.03
C GLN A 413 -10.38 27.25 10.25
N CYS A 414 -9.56 26.22 10.01
CA CYS A 414 -9.12 25.23 10.99
C CYS A 414 -7.72 25.49 11.55
N PHE A 415 -6.97 26.35 10.88
CA PHE A 415 -5.58 26.67 11.21
C PHE A 415 -5.42 28.19 11.27
N THR A 416 -5.01 28.72 12.41
CA THR A 416 -4.67 30.14 12.57
C THR A 416 -3.16 30.27 12.58
N TYR A 417 -2.62 31.14 11.74
CA TYR A 417 -1.18 31.38 11.74
C TYR A 417 -0.80 32.32 12.88
N ASP A 418 0.03 31.86 13.83
CA ASP A 418 0.61 32.71 14.85
C ASP A 418 1.89 33.36 14.31
N GLU A 419 1.78 34.64 13.93
CA GLU A 419 2.90 35.43 13.41
C GLU A 419 4.04 35.61 14.43
N THR A 420 3.76 35.54 15.73
CA THR A 420 4.76 35.75 16.79
C THR A 420 5.60 34.50 17.03
N ARG A 421 4.98 33.30 16.96
CA ARG A 421 5.66 32.02 17.07
C ARG A 421 6.14 31.46 15.73
N GLY A 422 5.65 32.03 14.64
CA GLY A 422 5.97 31.57 13.28
C GLY A 422 5.48 30.15 13.02
N GLN A 423 4.30 29.78 13.52
CA GLN A 423 3.70 28.44 13.40
C GLN A 423 2.18 28.52 13.21
N PHE A 424 1.55 27.49 12.61
CA PHE A 424 0.10 27.34 12.69
C PHE A 424 -0.30 26.81 14.06
N ASP A 425 -1.16 27.57 14.73
CA ASP A 425 -2.01 27.01 15.78
C ASP A 425 -3.22 26.35 15.13
N VAL A 426 -3.56 25.19 15.67
CA VAL A 426 -4.81 24.54 15.38
C VAL A 426 -5.93 25.31 16.07
N ALA A 427 -7.04 25.56 15.38
CA ALA A 427 -8.23 26.14 16.01
C ALA A 427 -8.61 25.33 17.26
N ALA A 428 -9.01 26.02 18.33
CA ALA A 428 -9.43 25.38 19.59
C ALA A 428 -10.60 24.38 19.40
N ASP A 429 -11.36 24.55 18.33
CA ASP A 429 -12.43 23.64 17.87
C ASP A 429 -12.01 22.90 16.58
N ILE A 430 -10.90 22.16 16.60
CA ILE A 430 -10.47 21.34 15.46
C ILE A 430 -11.47 20.23 15.13
N GLU A 431 -12.32 19.84 16.09
CA GLU A 431 -13.38 18.85 15.89
C GLU A 431 -14.42 19.34 14.88
N SER A 432 -14.79 20.63 14.92
CA SER A 432 -15.63 21.25 13.87
C SER A 432 -15.02 21.17 12.46
N CYS A 433 -13.70 21.04 12.41
CA CYS A 433 -12.90 20.97 11.20
C CYS A 433 -12.65 19.57 10.68
N LYS A 434 -13.06 18.54 11.43
CA LYS A 434 -12.96 17.13 11.01
C LYS A 434 -11.53 16.68 10.68
N ILE A 435 -10.53 17.33 11.29
CA ILE A 435 -9.10 17.00 11.13
C ILE A 435 -8.56 16.52 12.47
N ARG A 436 -7.66 15.53 12.45
CA ARG A 436 -6.82 15.15 13.58
C ARG A 436 -5.36 15.27 13.17
N ILE A 437 -4.56 15.92 14.00
CA ILE A 437 -3.11 16.00 13.77
C ILE A 437 -2.44 14.79 14.42
N ILE A 438 -1.65 14.08 13.61
CA ILE A 438 -0.77 13.00 14.07
C ILE A 438 0.62 13.59 14.29
N GLU A 439 1.12 13.39 15.50
CA GLU A 439 2.45 13.78 15.94
C GLU A 439 3.51 12.74 15.52
N TRP A 440 4.78 13.09 15.67
CA TRP A 440 5.95 12.28 15.25
C TRP A 440 6.14 10.98 16.03
#